data_AF-A0A4R9A4H0-F1
#
_entry.id   AF-A0A4R9A4H0-F1
#
_cell.length_a   1.000
_cell.length_b   1.000
_cell.length_c   1.000
_cell.angle_alpha   90.00
_cell.angle_beta   90.00
_cell.angle_gamma   90.00
#
_symmetry.space_group_name_H-M   'P 1'
#
loop_
_entity.id
_entity.type
_entity.pdbx_description
1 polymer ?
#
loop_
_entity_poly.entity_id
_entity_poly.type
_entity_poly.pdbx_seq_one_letter_code
_entity_poly.pdbx_strand_id
1 'polypeptide(L)'
;MAGYHTPPGDGLEPFIRELKDIRTQLRDLQRPSGTNIGNTAAQVQLLVAKVEATLVNIDSSVQTSISANSYTKSVIDGKIATPPSVAATGAVSGTTGTFNTGLYSTDAYSFNITGTRVSGWHQSDGHIGTASSSERYKTNIAPANIDPLAVLSIGVKHYNYIAEVAKRDDSLSPDYVGPDYKVHVEVGAIAEELHAAGLWEFVVYERTPDGNLLRDSSGGPIPEGIHYQMFSVAVLSAAQYLNKLVAQQGNELADIQVRLTAAGI
;
A
#
# COMPACT_ATOMS: atom_id res chain seq x y z
N MET A 1 133.01 42.87 -5.08
CA MET A 1 131.84 43.24 -4.25
C MET A 1 130.58 43.03 -5.07
N ALA A 2 129.68 42.17 -4.59
CA ALA A 2 128.23 42.14 -4.80
C ALA A 2 127.75 40.71 -4.52
N GLY A 3 127.29 40.46 -3.30
CA GLY A 3 126.71 39.18 -2.88
C GLY A 3 125.24 39.11 -3.28
N TYR A 4 124.85 38.02 -3.93
CA TYR A 4 123.44 37.67 -4.14
C TYR A 4 122.86 37.11 -2.83
N HIS A 5 121.86 37.79 -2.27
CA HIS A 5 121.03 37.26 -1.19
C HIS A 5 119.89 36.41 -1.79
N THR A 6 119.88 35.12 -1.49
CA THR A 6 118.68 34.26 -1.61
C THR A 6 117.77 34.48 -0.40
N PRO A 7 116.46 34.74 -0.57
CA PRO A 7 115.51 34.81 0.53
C PRO A 7 115.25 33.42 1.15
N PRO A 8 115.06 33.31 2.48
CA PRO A 8 114.68 32.06 3.13
C PRO A 8 113.15 31.86 3.13
N GLY A 9 112.69 30.69 2.70
CA GLY A 9 111.29 30.24 2.83
C GLY A 9 110.74 29.61 1.54
N ASP A 10 110.12 28.44 1.64
CA ASP A 10 109.73 27.55 0.52
C ASP A 10 108.57 28.07 -0.37
N GLY A 11 108.12 29.31 -0.19
CA GLY A 11 107.07 29.95 -0.98
C GLY A 11 105.67 29.36 -0.80
N LEU A 12 105.48 28.34 0.05
CA LEU A 12 104.21 27.65 0.26
C LEU A 12 103.37 28.25 1.41
N GLU A 13 103.97 29.09 2.25
CA GLU A 13 103.32 29.78 3.37
C GLU A 13 102.04 30.55 2.99
N PRO A 14 102.01 31.32 1.88
CA PRO A 14 100.82 32.05 1.45
C PRO A 14 99.67 31.10 1.07
N PHE A 15 99.99 30.00 0.38
CA PHE A 15 99.03 29.00 -0.04
C PHE A 15 98.42 28.23 1.15
N ILE A 16 99.23 27.92 2.17
CA ILE A 16 98.75 27.29 3.41
C ILE A 16 97.80 28.21 4.19
N ARG A 17 98.04 29.53 4.18
CA ARG A 17 97.10 30.50 4.79
C ARG A 17 95.78 30.50 4.05
N GLU A 18 95.82 30.50 2.72
CA GLU A 18 94.62 30.52 1.89
C GLU A 18 93.78 29.24 2.09
N LEU A 19 94.41 28.06 2.16
CA LEU A 19 93.72 26.81 2.48
C LEU A 19 93.12 26.79 3.90
N LYS A 20 93.78 27.40 4.89
CA LYS A 20 93.22 27.55 6.24
C LYS A 20 92.04 28.51 6.28
N ASP A 21 92.10 29.57 5.48
CA ASP A 21 91.02 30.55 5.37
C ASP A 21 89.80 29.94 4.67
N ILE A 22 90.01 29.23 3.55
CA ILE A 22 88.97 28.44 2.88
C ILE A 22 88.37 27.41 3.83
N ARG A 23 89.19 26.67 4.59
CA ARG A 23 88.69 25.70 5.59
C ARG A 23 87.85 26.38 6.67
N THR A 24 88.22 27.59 7.09
CA THR A 24 87.47 28.35 8.10
C THR A 24 86.14 28.84 7.54
N GLN A 25 86.14 29.40 6.33
CA GLN A 25 84.93 29.81 5.62
C GLN A 25 84.01 28.60 5.37
N LEU A 26 84.55 27.45 4.94
CA LEU A 26 83.75 26.23 4.73
C LEU A 26 83.11 25.77 6.04
N ARG A 27 83.85 25.82 7.16
CA ARG A 27 83.33 25.45 8.48
C ARG A 27 82.22 26.40 8.94
N ASP A 28 82.36 27.68 8.66
CA ASP A 28 81.36 28.70 9.02
C ASP A 28 80.13 28.62 8.10
N LEU A 29 80.30 28.25 6.83
CA LEU A 29 79.21 27.93 5.89
C LEU A 29 78.47 26.63 6.25
N GLN A 30 79.19 25.63 6.76
CA GLN A 30 78.62 24.35 7.20
C GLN A 30 77.95 24.42 8.57
N ARG A 31 78.19 25.49 9.35
CA ARG A 31 77.55 25.70 10.65
C ARG A 31 76.23 26.43 10.42
N PRO A 32 75.06 25.82 10.70
CA PRO A 32 73.79 26.50 10.57
C PRO A 32 73.81 27.79 11.39
N SER A 33 73.72 28.94 10.73
CA SER A 33 73.72 30.22 11.42
C SER A 33 72.42 30.34 12.24
N GLY A 34 72.46 31.08 13.36
CA GLY A 34 71.27 31.35 14.16
C GLY A 34 70.12 31.96 13.34
N THR A 35 70.46 32.67 12.25
CA THR A 35 69.52 33.19 11.26
C THR A 35 68.83 32.08 10.46
N ASN A 36 69.55 31.05 10.01
CA ASN A 36 68.96 29.91 9.30
C ASN A 36 68.00 29.14 10.22
N ILE A 37 68.41 28.90 11.47
CA ILE A 37 67.58 28.23 12.48
C ILE A 37 66.34 29.09 12.82
N GLY A 38 66.51 30.41 12.99
CA GLY A 38 65.41 31.34 13.26
C GLY A 38 64.39 31.41 12.11
N ASN A 39 64.86 31.42 10.87
CA ASN A 39 64.01 31.38 9.68
C ASN A 39 63.22 30.07 9.58
N THR A 40 63.87 28.93 9.84
CA THR A 40 63.18 27.63 9.89
C THR A 40 62.14 27.59 11.01
N ALA A 41 62.46 28.09 12.21
CA ALA A 41 61.52 28.17 13.32
C ALA A 41 60.29 29.04 13.00
N ALA A 42 60.50 30.19 12.35
CA ALA A 42 59.41 31.06 11.89
C ALA A 42 58.53 30.39 10.83
N GLN A 43 59.13 29.66 9.88
CA GLN A 43 58.40 28.88 8.88
C GLN A 43 57.56 27.76 9.51
N VAL A 44 58.11 27.07 10.51
CA VAL A 44 57.38 26.04 11.27
C VAL A 44 56.20 26.66 12.03
N GLN A 45 56.39 27.79 12.72
CA GLN A 45 55.29 28.48 13.41
C GLN A 45 54.18 28.93 12.46
N LEU A 46 54.54 29.46 11.28
CA LEU A 46 53.58 29.84 10.26
C LEU A 46 52.81 28.63 9.71
N LEU A 47 53.48 27.50 9.53
CA LEU A 47 52.83 26.26 9.10
C LEU A 47 51.85 25.75 10.17
N VAL A 48 52.23 25.77 11.45
CA VAL A 48 51.33 25.38 12.56
C VAL A 48 50.08 26.25 12.56
N ALA A 49 50.22 27.58 12.48
CA ALA A 49 49.09 28.50 12.43
C ALA A 49 48.17 28.25 11.22
N LYS A 50 48.75 27.93 10.05
CA LYS A 50 47.96 27.57 8.84
C LYS A 50 47.21 26.25 9.00
N VAL A 51 47.83 25.25 9.63
CA VAL A 51 47.20 23.96 9.89
C VAL A 51 46.03 24.12 10.86
N GLU A 52 46.21 24.85 11.97
CA GLU A 52 45.14 25.11 12.94
C GLU A 52 43.95 25.84 12.30
N ALA A 53 44.22 26.91 11.53
CA ALA A 53 43.17 27.64 10.81
C ALA A 53 42.42 26.73 9.81
N THR A 54 43.14 25.84 9.12
CA THR A 54 42.53 24.90 8.18
C THR A 54 41.64 23.88 8.89
N LEU A 55 42.09 23.32 10.02
CA LEU A 55 41.32 22.35 10.79
C LEU A 55 40.02 22.95 11.35
N VAL A 56 40.07 24.18 11.88
CA VAL A 56 38.88 24.90 12.36
C VAL A 56 37.88 25.16 11.22
N ASN A 57 38.38 25.55 10.05
CA ASN A 57 37.54 25.77 8.88
C ASN A 57 36.90 24.47 8.37
N ILE A 58 37.62 23.34 8.42
CA ILE A 58 37.07 22.03 8.05
C ILE A 58 35.93 21.66 8.99
N ASP A 59 36.14 21.77 10.31
CA ASP A 59 35.11 21.43 11.30
C ASP A 59 33.84 22.28 11.09
N SER A 60 33.99 23.60 11.00
CA SER A 60 32.86 24.51 10.74
C SER A 60 32.16 24.21 9.42
N SER A 61 32.90 23.91 8.35
CA SER A 61 32.32 23.65 7.03
C SER A 61 31.56 22.32 7.01
N VAL A 62 32.11 21.29 7.65
CA VAL A 62 31.48 19.98 7.77
C VAL A 62 30.21 20.08 8.62
N GLN A 63 30.24 20.76 9.76
CA GLN A 63 29.06 20.95 10.61
C GLN A 63 27.94 21.72 9.89
N THR A 64 28.30 22.74 9.11
CA THR A 64 27.33 23.49 8.28
C THR A 64 26.70 22.58 7.23
N SER A 65 27.51 21.77 6.54
CA SER A 65 27.01 20.85 5.52
C SER A 65 26.11 19.76 6.08
N ILE A 66 26.46 19.18 7.23
CA ILE A 66 25.62 18.19 7.92
C ILE A 66 24.28 18.80 8.32
N SER A 67 24.30 19.99 8.92
CA SER A 67 23.08 20.66 9.39
C SER A 67 22.14 21.07 8.25
N ALA A 68 22.70 21.44 7.09
CA ALA A 68 21.91 21.83 5.93
C ALA A 68 21.27 20.62 5.21
N ASN A 69 21.93 19.46 5.22
CA ASN A 69 21.56 18.33 4.38
C ASN A 69 21.01 17.12 5.15
N SER A 70 21.11 17.11 6.48
CA SER A 70 20.70 15.98 7.31
C SER A 70 19.68 16.38 8.36
N TYR A 71 18.70 15.52 8.59
CA TYR A 71 17.83 15.64 9.75
C TYR A 71 18.54 15.12 11.00
N THR A 72 18.23 15.75 12.15
CA THR A 72 18.60 15.18 13.44
C THR A 72 17.79 13.91 13.70
N LYS A 73 18.31 13.04 14.57
CA LYS A 73 17.60 11.81 14.96
C LYS A 73 16.17 12.08 15.43
N SER A 74 15.96 13.11 16.24
CA SER A 74 14.63 13.50 16.74
C SER A 74 13.65 13.82 15.60
N VAL A 75 14.11 14.52 14.56
CA VAL A 75 13.27 14.84 13.39
C VAL A 75 12.95 13.59 12.58
N ILE A 76 13.90 12.67 12.44
CA ILE A 76 13.69 11.38 11.77
C ILE A 76 12.66 10.55 12.53
N ASP A 77 12.84 10.38 13.85
CA ASP A 77 11.93 9.62 14.69
C ASP A 77 10.51 10.20 14.65
N GLY A 78 10.37 11.53 14.67
CA GLY A 78 9.08 12.21 14.53
C GLY A 78 8.39 11.96 13.18
N LYS A 79 9.15 11.94 12.08
CA LYS A 79 8.62 11.62 10.74
C LYS A 79 8.24 10.15 10.57
N ILE A 80 8.88 9.24 11.29
CA ILE A 80 8.53 7.81 11.28
C ILE A 80 7.28 7.55 12.11
N ALA A 81 7.18 8.17 13.29
CA ALA A 81 6.02 8.02 14.17
C ALA A 81 4.75 8.62 13.54
N THR A 82 4.90 9.72 12.79
CA THR A 82 3.80 10.41 12.12
C THR A 82 4.18 10.70 10.68
N PRO A 83 4.11 9.70 9.78
CA PRO A 83 4.43 9.91 8.38
C PRO A 83 3.51 10.98 7.76
N PRO A 84 4.02 11.87 6.91
CA PRO A 84 3.20 12.88 6.25
C PRO A 84 2.17 12.23 5.32
N SER A 85 1.08 12.94 5.05
CA SER A 85 0.12 12.52 4.04
C SER A 85 0.81 12.42 2.67
N VAL A 86 0.62 11.29 2.00
CA VAL A 86 1.11 11.08 0.64
C VAL A 86 0.01 11.49 -0.33
N ALA A 87 0.21 12.60 -1.04
CA ALA A 87 -0.61 12.97 -2.18
C ALA A 87 0.02 12.39 -3.44
N ALA A 88 -0.57 11.30 -3.96
CA ALA A 88 -0.17 10.74 -5.25
C ALA A 88 -1.01 11.36 -6.37
N THR A 89 -0.35 11.95 -7.37
CA THR A 89 -1.01 12.46 -8.59
C THR A 89 -1.13 11.40 -9.68
N GLY A 90 -0.50 10.23 -9.48
CA GLY A 90 -0.51 9.10 -10.41
C GLY A 90 -0.92 7.79 -9.73
N ALA A 91 -0.74 6.69 -10.44
CA ALA A 91 -1.09 5.36 -9.93
C ALA A 91 -0.28 5.02 -8.67
N VAL A 92 -0.98 4.66 -7.60
CA VAL A 92 -0.40 4.05 -6.41
C VAL A 92 -0.41 2.54 -6.63
N SER A 93 0.75 1.90 -6.58
CA SER A 93 0.88 0.44 -6.70
C SER A 93 1.66 -0.11 -5.51
N GLY A 94 1.27 -1.30 -5.05
CA GLY A 94 1.88 -1.98 -3.92
C GLY A 94 1.28 -3.37 -3.74
N THR A 95 1.98 -4.26 -3.03
CA THR A 95 1.51 -5.63 -2.79
C THR A 95 0.30 -5.68 -1.85
N THR A 96 0.20 -4.75 -0.91
CA THR A 96 -0.91 -4.64 0.06
C THR A 96 -1.19 -3.17 0.36
N GLY A 97 -2.45 -2.81 0.54
CA GLY A 97 -2.88 -1.50 1.06
C GLY A 97 -3.73 -1.68 2.30
N THR A 98 -3.31 -1.12 3.43
CA THR A 98 -4.10 -1.12 4.67
C THR A 98 -4.71 0.26 4.86
N PHE A 99 -6.04 0.33 4.80
CA PHE A 99 -6.79 1.55 5.04
C PHE A 99 -7.41 1.46 6.44
N ASN A 100 -6.74 2.02 7.46
CA ASN A 100 -7.18 1.94 8.87
C ASN A 100 -8.58 2.52 9.10
N THR A 101 -9.05 3.37 8.18
CA THR A 101 -10.39 3.96 8.21
C THR A 101 -11.23 3.52 7.01
N GLY A 102 -10.74 2.61 6.14
CA GLY A 102 -11.43 2.16 4.94
C GLY A 102 -11.16 3.01 3.69
N LEU A 103 -11.64 2.51 2.54
CA LEU A 103 -11.61 3.23 1.26
C LEU A 103 -12.80 4.20 1.21
N TYR A 104 -12.57 5.45 1.57
CA TYR A 104 -13.56 6.51 1.36
C TYR A 104 -13.38 7.14 -0.01
N SER A 105 -14.41 7.06 -0.85
CA SER A 105 -14.68 8.18 -1.75
C SER A 105 -15.24 9.29 -0.87
N THR A 106 -14.56 10.43 -0.79
CA THR A 106 -15.06 11.60 -0.06
C THR A 106 -16.43 11.97 -0.65
N ASP A 107 -17.48 11.87 0.18
CA ASP A 107 -18.90 12.17 -0.10
C ASP A 107 -19.78 11.08 -0.74
N ALA A 108 -19.44 9.78 -0.68
CA ALA A 108 -20.21 8.73 -1.39
C ALA A 108 -21.75 8.72 -1.16
N TYR A 109 -22.25 9.09 0.04
CA TYR A 109 -23.69 9.11 0.33
C TYR A 109 -24.36 10.48 0.04
N SER A 110 -23.59 11.56 -0.07
CA SER A 110 -24.06 12.94 -0.26
C SER A 110 -23.64 13.57 -1.60
N PHE A 111 -22.93 12.82 -2.43
CA PHE A 111 -22.45 13.28 -3.73
C PHE A 111 -23.51 13.07 -4.83
N ASN A 112 -23.85 14.15 -5.52
CA ASN A 112 -24.72 14.09 -6.69
C ASN A 112 -23.94 13.53 -7.88
N ILE A 113 -24.25 12.29 -8.24
CA ILE A 113 -23.59 11.61 -9.37
C ILE A 113 -24.06 12.21 -10.69
N THR A 114 -23.11 12.58 -11.54
CA THR A 114 -23.32 13.29 -12.82
C THR A 114 -23.05 12.44 -14.07
N GLY A 115 -22.91 11.11 -13.92
CA GLY A 115 -22.57 10.19 -15.02
C GLY A 115 -23.30 8.84 -14.99
N THR A 116 -23.12 8.07 -16.07
CA THR A 116 -23.66 6.71 -16.22
C THR A 116 -23.11 5.77 -15.16
N ARG A 117 -23.97 4.90 -14.61
CA ARG A 117 -23.61 3.95 -13.56
C ARG A 117 -23.71 2.51 -14.07
N VAL A 118 -22.90 1.65 -13.48
CA VAL A 118 -22.89 0.20 -13.69
C VAL A 118 -22.74 -0.48 -12.33
N SER A 119 -23.33 -1.66 -12.17
CA SER A 119 -23.20 -2.44 -10.94
C SER A 119 -21.82 -3.08 -10.85
N GLY A 120 -21.16 -2.87 -9.72
CA GLY A 120 -19.88 -3.49 -9.41
C GLY A 120 -20.03 -4.91 -8.86
N TRP A 121 -19.04 -5.76 -9.09
CA TRP A 121 -18.81 -7.00 -8.34
C TRP A 121 -17.49 -6.89 -7.57
N HIS A 122 -17.37 -7.66 -6.50
CA HIS A 122 -16.11 -7.85 -5.79
C HIS A 122 -15.73 -9.33 -5.85
N GLN A 123 -14.45 -9.61 -6.03
CA GLN A 123 -13.87 -10.95 -5.91
C GLN A 123 -13.17 -11.10 -4.56
N SER A 124 -13.00 -12.35 -4.13
CA SER A 124 -12.36 -12.70 -2.86
C SER A 124 -10.90 -12.26 -2.74
N ASP A 125 -10.25 -11.97 -3.87
CA ASP A 125 -8.88 -11.44 -3.93
C ASP A 125 -8.82 -9.90 -3.90
N GLY A 126 -9.96 -9.24 -3.67
CA GLY A 126 -10.07 -7.79 -3.58
C GLY A 126 -10.24 -7.08 -4.93
N HIS A 127 -10.31 -7.80 -6.05
CA HIS A 127 -10.65 -7.15 -7.31
C HIS A 127 -12.09 -6.65 -7.28
N ILE A 128 -12.27 -5.39 -7.70
CA ILE A 128 -13.58 -4.77 -7.90
C ILE A 128 -13.71 -4.49 -9.40
N GLY A 129 -14.81 -4.91 -10.00
CA GLY A 129 -15.02 -4.77 -11.43
C GLY A 129 -16.48 -4.63 -11.80
N THR A 130 -16.78 -4.64 -13.11
CA THR A 130 -18.15 -4.58 -13.63
C THR A 130 -18.41 -5.78 -14.52
N ALA A 131 -19.63 -6.30 -14.52
CA ALA A 131 -19.99 -7.47 -15.32
C ALA A 131 -20.33 -7.04 -16.75
N SER A 132 -19.57 -7.51 -17.74
CA SER A 132 -19.90 -7.28 -19.14
C SER A 132 -21.09 -8.16 -19.55
N SER A 133 -22.18 -7.55 -20.01
CA SER A 133 -23.37 -8.29 -20.46
C SER A 133 -23.40 -8.60 -21.96
N SER A 134 -22.32 -8.31 -22.69
CA SER A 134 -22.25 -8.51 -24.15
C SER A 134 -21.97 -9.97 -24.52
N GLU A 135 -22.66 -10.47 -25.54
CA GLU A 135 -22.43 -11.82 -26.11
C GLU A 135 -20.97 -12.03 -26.56
N ARG A 136 -20.24 -10.96 -26.88
CA ARG A 136 -18.81 -11.01 -27.24
C ARG A 136 -17.92 -11.63 -26.16
N TYR A 137 -18.37 -11.60 -24.91
CA TYR A 137 -17.62 -12.12 -23.75
C TYR A 137 -18.33 -13.32 -23.11
N LYS A 138 -19.35 -13.89 -23.77
CA LYS A 138 -20.13 -15.01 -23.27
C LYS A 138 -20.12 -16.16 -24.28
N THR A 139 -20.20 -17.38 -23.78
CA THR A 139 -20.30 -18.59 -24.60
C THR A 139 -21.42 -19.46 -24.05
N ASN A 140 -21.81 -20.53 -24.78
CA ASN A 140 -22.86 -21.46 -24.37
C ASN A 140 -24.19 -20.79 -24.00
N ILE A 141 -24.59 -19.76 -24.77
CA ILE A 141 -25.82 -19.01 -24.52
C ILE A 141 -27.02 -19.87 -24.92
N ALA A 142 -27.86 -20.20 -23.94
CA ALA A 142 -29.07 -21.01 -24.10
C ALA A 142 -30.14 -20.57 -23.08
N PRO A 143 -31.42 -20.96 -23.26
CA PRO A 143 -32.44 -20.76 -22.22
C PRO A 143 -32.01 -21.38 -20.89
N ALA A 144 -32.20 -20.64 -19.80
CA ALA A 144 -31.87 -21.13 -18.46
C ALA A 144 -32.82 -22.27 -18.03
N ASN A 145 -32.26 -23.35 -17.50
CA ASN A 145 -33.03 -24.46 -16.94
C ASN A 145 -33.15 -24.30 -15.42
N ILE A 146 -33.99 -23.37 -15.00
CA ILE A 146 -34.25 -23.06 -13.59
C ILE A 146 -35.63 -23.60 -13.23
N ASP A 147 -35.75 -24.35 -12.13
CA ASP A 147 -37.06 -24.77 -11.61
C ASP A 147 -37.77 -23.55 -10.97
N PRO A 148 -38.84 -23.03 -11.59
CA PRO A 148 -39.54 -21.86 -11.06
C PRO A 148 -40.23 -22.15 -9.72
N LEU A 149 -40.66 -23.40 -9.47
CA LEU A 149 -41.31 -23.75 -8.20
C LEU A 149 -40.31 -23.80 -7.05
N ALA A 150 -39.10 -24.30 -7.30
CA ALA A 150 -38.01 -24.22 -6.32
C ALA A 150 -37.70 -22.76 -5.97
N VAL A 151 -37.61 -21.85 -6.96
CA VAL A 151 -37.39 -20.42 -6.71
C VAL A 151 -38.53 -19.81 -5.88
N LEU A 152 -39.78 -20.12 -6.19
CA LEU A 152 -40.95 -19.63 -5.44
C LEU A 152 -41.06 -20.21 -4.03
N SER A 153 -40.44 -21.35 -3.76
CA SER A 153 -40.44 -21.97 -2.42
C SER A 153 -39.55 -21.22 -1.43
N ILE A 154 -38.63 -20.38 -1.92
CA ILE A 154 -37.72 -19.60 -1.07
C ILE A 154 -38.48 -18.46 -0.39
N GLY A 155 -38.60 -18.54 0.92
CA GLY A 155 -39.23 -17.51 1.74
C GLY A 155 -38.34 -16.29 1.94
N VAL A 156 -38.90 -15.10 1.74
CA VAL A 156 -38.26 -13.85 2.18
C VAL A 156 -38.43 -13.70 3.69
N LYS A 157 -37.33 -13.37 4.37
CA LYS A 157 -37.26 -13.21 5.83
C LYS A 157 -36.85 -11.80 6.21
N HIS A 158 -37.35 -11.37 7.37
CA HIS A 158 -36.75 -10.30 8.13
C HIS A 158 -35.74 -10.88 9.11
N TYR A 159 -34.57 -10.26 9.22
CA TYR A 159 -33.55 -10.67 10.17
C TYR A 159 -32.74 -9.48 10.66
N ASN A 160 -31.98 -9.70 11.72
CA ASN A 160 -30.97 -8.78 12.20
C ASN A 160 -29.63 -9.52 12.23
N TYR A 161 -28.53 -8.81 11.94
CA TYR A 161 -27.21 -9.37 12.16
C TYR A 161 -26.95 -9.53 13.67
N ILE A 162 -26.46 -10.71 14.06
CA ILE A 162 -26.18 -11.03 15.48
C ILE A 162 -25.24 -10.01 16.11
N ALA A 163 -24.21 -9.57 15.37
CA ALA A 163 -23.27 -8.54 15.83
C ALA A 163 -23.95 -7.19 16.10
N GLU A 164 -24.90 -6.78 15.25
CA GLU A 164 -25.65 -5.53 15.43
C GLU A 164 -26.59 -5.58 16.64
N VAL A 165 -27.18 -6.76 16.91
CA VAL A 165 -27.96 -6.99 18.13
C VAL A 165 -27.07 -6.92 19.37
N ALA A 166 -25.88 -7.52 19.33
CA ALA A 166 -24.92 -7.50 20.44
C ALA A 166 -24.48 -6.07 20.80
N LYS A 167 -24.33 -5.17 19.81
CA LYS A 167 -24.05 -3.75 20.06
C LYS A 167 -25.10 -3.07 20.96
N ARG A 168 -26.36 -3.49 20.88
CA ARG A 168 -27.45 -2.95 21.72
C ARG A 168 -27.57 -3.67 23.06
N ASP A 169 -27.43 -5.00 23.05
CA ASP A 169 -27.89 -5.86 24.15
C ASP A 169 -26.77 -6.46 25.00
N ASP A 170 -25.56 -6.60 24.47
CA ASP A 170 -24.43 -7.24 25.16
C ASP A 170 -23.43 -6.21 25.69
N SER A 171 -23.55 -5.88 26.98
CA SER A 171 -22.64 -4.95 27.67
C SER A 171 -21.17 -5.39 27.72
N LEU A 172 -20.86 -6.64 27.38
CA LEU A 172 -19.50 -7.17 27.33
C LEU A 172 -18.90 -7.13 25.90
N SER A 173 -19.72 -6.83 24.89
CA SER A 173 -19.25 -6.66 23.52
C SER A 173 -18.30 -5.45 23.43
N PRO A 174 -17.17 -5.55 22.70
CA PRO A 174 -16.28 -4.41 22.48
C PRO A 174 -16.97 -3.24 21.76
N ASP A 175 -18.07 -3.52 21.04
CA ASP A 175 -18.82 -2.53 20.26
C ASP A 175 -20.14 -2.10 20.95
N TYR A 176 -20.30 -2.35 22.25
CA TYR A 176 -21.53 -2.00 22.97
C TYR A 176 -21.81 -0.49 22.97
N VAL A 177 -22.99 -0.10 22.49
CA VAL A 177 -23.46 1.29 22.38
C VAL A 177 -24.75 1.56 23.16
N GLY A 178 -25.35 0.54 23.75
CA GLY A 178 -26.49 0.68 24.66
C GLY A 178 -27.88 0.52 24.02
N PRO A 179 -28.94 0.52 24.86
CA PRO A 179 -30.29 0.11 24.48
C PRO A 179 -31.00 1.06 23.51
N ASP A 180 -30.55 2.31 23.40
CA ASP A 180 -31.13 3.29 22.47
C ASP A 180 -30.75 3.03 21.01
N TYR A 181 -29.72 2.21 20.77
CA TYR A 181 -29.29 1.82 19.43
C TYR A 181 -30.41 1.11 18.67
N LYS A 182 -30.68 1.58 17.45
CA LYS A 182 -31.69 1.00 16.57
C LYS A 182 -31.04 0.00 15.64
N VAL A 183 -31.14 -1.27 16.00
CA VAL A 183 -30.74 -2.40 15.15
C VAL A 183 -31.57 -2.35 13.87
N HIS A 184 -30.89 -2.23 12.73
CA HIS A 184 -31.54 -2.24 11.42
C HIS A 184 -32.11 -3.62 11.10
N VAL A 185 -33.33 -3.68 10.58
CA VAL A 185 -33.96 -4.91 10.11
C VAL A 185 -33.64 -5.08 8.64
N GLU A 186 -32.96 -6.18 8.32
CA GLU A 186 -32.66 -6.57 6.96
C GLU A 186 -33.79 -7.41 6.36
N VAL A 187 -33.86 -7.42 5.02
CA VAL A 187 -34.78 -8.23 4.24
C VAL A 187 -33.95 -9.11 3.30
N GLY A 188 -34.19 -10.41 3.29
CA GLY A 188 -33.45 -11.31 2.39
C GLY A 188 -33.88 -12.76 2.48
N ALA A 189 -33.10 -13.66 1.89
CA ALA A 189 -33.26 -15.10 1.96
C ALA A 189 -32.05 -15.73 2.68
N ILE A 190 -32.16 -17.02 3.01
CA ILE A 190 -31.15 -17.78 3.76
C ILE A 190 -30.45 -18.75 2.81
N ALA A 191 -29.12 -18.71 2.74
CA ALA A 191 -28.33 -19.45 1.76
C ALA A 191 -28.52 -20.97 1.86
N GLU A 192 -28.66 -21.47 3.09
CA GLU A 192 -28.92 -22.87 3.41
C GLU A 192 -30.28 -23.33 2.86
N GLU A 193 -31.29 -22.46 2.84
CA GLU A 193 -32.60 -22.80 2.27
C GLU A 193 -32.54 -22.89 0.74
N LEU A 194 -31.76 -22.02 0.10
CA LEU A 194 -31.50 -22.13 -1.35
C LEU A 194 -30.76 -23.42 -1.67
N HIS A 195 -29.72 -23.75 -0.88
CA HIS A 195 -28.99 -25.01 -1.04
C HIS A 195 -29.93 -26.21 -0.91
N ALA A 196 -30.76 -26.24 0.14
CA ALA A 196 -31.72 -27.32 0.40
C ALA A 196 -32.78 -27.45 -0.70
N ALA A 197 -33.16 -26.35 -1.35
CA ALA A 197 -34.08 -26.34 -2.49
C ALA A 197 -33.44 -26.77 -3.82
N GLY A 198 -32.15 -27.14 -3.83
CA GLY A 198 -31.41 -27.51 -5.03
C GLY A 198 -30.96 -26.32 -5.88
N LEU A 199 -31.09 -25.10 -5.37
CA LEU A 199 -30.73 -23.85 -6.06
C LEU A 199 -29.26 -23.47 -5.81
N TRP A 200 -28.37 -24.47 -5.81
CA TRP A 200 -26.97 -24.33 -5.43
C TRP A 200 -26.18 -23.36 -6.32
N GLU A 201 -26.62 -23.11 -7.56
CA GLU A 201 -26.01 -22.17 -8.51
C GLU A 201 -26.12 -20.70 -8.08
N PHE A 202 -27.01 -20.38 -7.13
CA PHE A 202 -27.16 -19.04 -6.57
C PHE A 202 -26.53 -18.89 -5.19
N VAL A 203 -25.90 -19.94 -4.67
CA VAL A 203 -25.29 -19.97 -3.33
C VAL A 203 -23.79 -19.68 -3.43
N VAL A 204 -23.32 -18.79 -2.57
CA VAL A 204 -21.91 -18.60 -2.29
C VAL A 204 -21.52 -19.55 -1.18
N TYR A 205 -20.48 -20.34 -1.39
CA TYR A 205 -19.97 -21.30 -0.40
C TYR A 205 -18.66 -20.81 0.19
N GLU A 206 -18.44 -21.17 1.45
CA GLU A 206 -17.14 -20.98 2.08
C GLU A 206 -16.04 -21.76 1.34
N ARG A 207 -14.86 -21.15 1.23
CA ARG A 207 -13.70 -21.73 0.57
C ARG A 207 -12.44 -21.57 1.40
N THR A 208 -11.55 -22.53 1.28
CA THR A 208 -10.17 -22.43 1.77
C THR A 208 -9.38 -21.39 0.95
N PRO A 209 -8.22 -20.90 1.45
CA PRO A 209 -7.40 -19.94 0.71
C PRO A 209 -6.91 -20.42 -0.67
N ASP A 210 -6.76 -21.73 -0.85
CA ASP A 210 -6.43 -22.39 -2.12
C ASP A 210 -7.65 -22.67 -3.01
N GLY A 211 -8.84 -22.23 -2.61
CA GLY A 211 -10.07 -22.23 -3.41
C GLY A 211 -10.95 -23.48 -3.29
N ASN A 212 -10.58 -24.45 -2.45
CA ASN A 212 -11.38 -25.65 -2.21
C ASN A 212 -12.60 -25.35 -1.33
N LEU A 213 -13.70 -26.07 -1.53
CA LEU A 213 -14.90 -25.91 -0.70
C LEU A 213 -14.61 -26.36 0.73
N LEU A 214 -14.95 -25.51 1.70
CA LEU A 214 -15.03 -25.90 3.10
C LEU A 214 -16.27 -26.77 3.32
N ARG A 215 -16.16 -27.74 4.23
CA ARG A 215 -17.19 -28.73 4.50
C ARG A 215 -17.57 -28.75 5.96
N ASP A 216 -18.85 -28.91 6.23
CA ASP A 216 -19.38 -29.06 7.58
C ASP A 216 -19.08 -30.44 8.18
N SER A 217 -19.55 -30.66 9.40
CA SER A 217 -19.40 -31.94 10.11
C SER A 217 -20.08 -33.14 9.41
N SER A 218 -21.01 -32.90 8.49
CA SER A 218 -21.68 -33.93 7.68
C SER A 218 -20.96 -34.21 6.35
N GLY A 219 -19.95 -33.41 6.02
CA GLY A 219 -19.23 -33.47 4.75
C GLY A 219 -19.90 -32.68 3.62
N GLY A 220 -20.99 -31.95 3.89
CA GLY A 220 -21.63 -31.05 2.92
C GLY A 220 -20.86 -29.73 2.77
N PRO A 221 -20.95 -29.04 1.61
CA PRO A 221 -20.34 -27.71 1.48
C PRO A 221 -21.08 -26.70 2.37
N ILE A 222 -20.36 -25.74 2.93
CA ILE A 222 -20.93 -24.73 3.84
C ILE A 222 -21.47 -23.53 3.04
N PRO A 223 -22.80 -23.29 3.00
CA PRO A 223 -23.37 -22.09 2.41
C PRO A 223 -23.02 -20.87 3.26
N GLU A 224 -22.53 -19.81 2.64
CA GLU A 224 -22.10 -18.57 3.31
C GLU A 224 -22.90 -17.34 2.85
N GLY A 225 -23.41 -17.38 1.62
CA GLY A 225 -24.11 -16.24 1.07
C GLY A 225 -24.92 -16.58 -0.17
N ILE A 226 -25.49 -15.53 -0.76
CA ILE A 226 -26.34 -15.64 -1.95
C ILE A 226 -25.81 -14.69 -3.02
N HIS A 227 -25.69 -15.19 -4.25
CA HIS A 227 -25.53 -14.36 -5.43
C HIS A 227 -26.85 -13.66 -5.74
N TYR A 228 -27.24 -12.67 -4.93
CA TYR A 228 -28.54 -11.98 -5.03
C TYR A 228 -28.79 -11.39 -6.40
N GLN A 229 -27.75 -10.93 -7.10
CA GLN A 229 -27.85 -10.43 -8.47
C GLN A 229 -28.28 -11.52 -9.47
N MET A 230 -27.85 -12.77 -9.27
CA MET A 230 -28.25 -13.90 -10.11
C MET A 230 -29.61 -14.44 -9.67
N PHE A 231 -29.83 -14.60 -8.37
CA PHE A 231 -31.09 -15.06 -7.81
C PHE A 231 -32.25 -14.14 -8.21
N SER A 232 -32.04 -12.82 -8.21
CA SER A 232 -33.03 -11.84 -8.65
C SER A 232 -33.41 -12.00 -10.12
N VAL A 233 -32.47 -12.43 -10.98
CA VAL A 233 -32.79 -12.77 -12.38
C VAL A 233 -33.55 -14.10 -12.46
N ALA A 234 -33.25 -15.07 -11.60
CA ALA A 234 -34.01 -16.33 -11.53
C ALA A 234 -35.48 -16.11 -11.12
N VAL A 235 -35.75 -15.10 -10.28
CA VAL A 235 -37.12 -14.68 -9.94
C VAL A 235 -37.91 -14.24 -11.18
N LEU A 236 -37.26 -13.71 -12.23
CA LEU A 236 -37.94 -13.41 -13.50
C LEU A 236 -38.47 -14.69 -14.18
N SER A 237 -37.71 -15.78 -14.14
CA SER A 237 -38.15 -17.08 -14.67
C SER A 237 -39.37 -17.60 -13.90
N ALA A 238 -39.37 -17.45 -12.56
CA ALA A 238 -40.53 -17.77 -11.73
C ALA A 238 -41.75 -16.89 -12.06
N ALA A 239 -41.57 -15.59 -12.23
CA ALA A 239 -42.65 -14.68 -12.61
C ALA A 239 -43.24 -15.01 -13.99
N GLN A 240 -42.39 -15.36 -14.96
CA GLN A 240 -42.83 -15.81 -16.28
C GLN A 240 -43.63 -17.12 -16.21
N TYR A 241 -43.23 -18.04 -15.34
CA TYR A 241 -43.96 -19.27 -15.08
C TYR A 241 -45.36 -19.00 -14.50
N LEU A 242 -45.44 -18.15 -13.47
CA LEU A 242 -46.73 -17.74 -12.88
C LEU A 242 -47.65 -17.08 -13.91
N ASN A 243 -47.10 -16.20 -14.75
CA ASN A 243 -47.88 -15.54 -15.80
C ASN A 243 -48.46 -16.54 -16.82
N LYS A 244 -47.70 -17.59 -17.18
CA LYS A 244 -48.19 -18.67 -18.04
C LYS A 244 -49.31 -19.47 -17.37
N LEU A 245 -49.17 -19.80 -16.09
CA LEU A 245 -50.21 -20.49 -15.32
C LEU A 245 -51.50 -19.67 -15.25
N VAL A 246 -51.40 -18.38 -14.95
CA VAL A 246 -52.56 -17.47 -14.90
C VAL A 246 -53.26 -17.39 -16.26
N ALA A 247 -52.48 -17.28 -17.35
CA ALA A 247 -53.05 -17.29 -18.70
C ALA A 247 -53.76 -18.60 -19.04
N GLN A 248 -53.18 -19.74 -18.65
CA GLN A 248 -53.80 -21.05 -18.85
C GLN A 248 -55.11 -21.18 -18.06
N GLN A 249 -55.11 -20.80 -16.78
CA GLN A 249 -56.32 -20.79 -15.96
C GLN A 249 -57.41 -19.90 -16.55
N GLY A 250 -57.05 -18.73 -17.10
CA GLY A 250 -57.99 -17.84 -17.79
C GLY A 250 -58.66 -18.50 -19.00
N ASN A 251 -57.89 -19.26 -19.80
CA ASN A 251 -58.42 -19.99 -20.94
C ASN A 251 -59.34 -21.14 -20.53
N GLU A 252 -58.96 -21.89 -19.47
CA GLU A 252 -59.79 -22.98 -18.94
C GLU A 252 -61.13 -22.46 -18.39
N LEU A 253 -61.11 -21.34 -17.67
CA LEU A 253 -62.33 -20.68 -17.19
C LEU A 253 -63.22 -20.18 -18.35
N ALA A 254 -62.62 -19.64 -19.41
CA ALA A 254 -63.36 -19.22 -20.60
C ALA A 254 -64.03 -20.41 -21.31
N ASP A 255 -63.34 -21.55 -21.44
CA ASP A 255 -63.92 -22.78 -22.01
C ASP A 255 -65.08 -23.31 -21.15
N ILE A 256 -64.90 -23.35 -19.82
CA ILE A 256 -65.97 -23.74 -18.89
C ILE A 256 -67.18 -22.82 -19.06
N GLN A 257 -66.98 -21.50 -19.15
CA GLN A 257 -68.06 -20.54 -19.36
C GLN A 257 -68.82 -20.80 -20.67
N VAL A 258 -68.11 -21.09 -21.76
CA VAL A 258 -68.73 -21.45 -23.04
C VAL A 258 -69.56 -22.73 -22.91
N ARG A 259 -69.04 -23.75 -22.22
CA ARG A 259 -69.72 -25.03 -22.01
C ARG A 259 -70.96 -24.91 -21.12
N LEU A 260 -70.90 -24.11 -20.06
CA LEU A 260 -72.05 -23.84 -19.19
C LEU A 260 -73.14 -23.09 -19.96
N THR A 261 -72.75 -22.05 -20.70
CA THR A 261 -73.67 -21.29 -21.57
C THR A 261 -74.36 -22.22 -22.59
N ALA A 262 -73.62 -23.13 -23.20
CA ALA A 262 -74.18 -24.12 -24.13
C ALA A 262 -75.11 -25.15 -23.46
N ALA A 263 -74.88 -25.45 -22.17
CA ALA A 263 -75.72 -26.33 -21.38
C ALA A 263 -77.00 -25.64 -20.83
N GLY A 264 -77.15 -24.32 -21.02
CA GLY A 264 -78.29 -23.56 -20.53
C GLY A 264 -78.31 -23.35 -19.02
N ILE A 265 -77.12 -23.39 -18.39
CA ILE A 265 -76.91 -23.14 -16.96
C ILE A 265 -76.09 -21.86 -16.80
#